data_AF-A0A2G1BRB4-F1
#
_entry.id   AF-A0A2G1BRB4-F1
#
_cell.length_a   1.000
_cell.length_b   1.000
_cell.length_c   1.000
_cell.angle_alpha   90.00
_cell.angle_beta   90.00
_cell.angle_gamma   90.00
#
_symmetry.space_group_name_H-M   'P 1'
#
loop_
_entity.id
_entity.type
_entity.pdbx_description
1 polymer ?
#
loop_
_entity_poly.entity_id
_entity_poly.type
_entity_poly.pdbx_seq_one_letter_code
_entity_poly.pdbx_strand_id
1 'polypeptide(L)'
;MKRKLLLLVFLLIHCWGFSQSELYVLLKKPVNNTPSSEFGNETCRIGDYTYGYSISHSSGKYDSNNNQFNVIIDYEEGSNDDPGYGCSGPCGQFQMYCNGKEIDQTLNLYDSITIDYTGPDPIECEANTCLPIDYHAILLPKITTPSDRRCERDPLFDQYSDGQDHNVTDLVWEYVDKNGNWKELPNDKNRYPLNVSLLDIFGANWRNEFKGNLQLQFKFTAPFTNEVVYSIQKYTITLTECSPDFESYYNLSNTSCSYKSDGKIGVKLSNNINASEQLVATLFKEDSNGDILINQYSTKQSDSTDPTVLVLEDLGGGFFGFNWPKDIDAGSYYFRYQALNIGDTPPKPEKTDDPFWYTLVKTEPSFTIEKATNITFEAERFSDENCVNSKDGKIRVFNVSGGTGEGYEYELNESTDWIPFDPSNIKANEVIIGGRGKGTYKIKVRDSKKCLAK
;
A
#
# COMPACT_ATOMS: atom_id res chain seq x y z
N MET A 1 6.88 -0.24 33.08
CA MET A 1 5.40 -0.27 32.97
C MET A 1 4.79 0.79 32.04
N LYS A 2 5.36 2.00 31.90
CA LYS A 2 4.76 3.08 31.08
C LYS A 2 4.83 2.88 29.55
N ARG A 3 5.82 2.14 29.01
CA ARG A 3 5.93 1.85 27.56
C ARG A 3 4.91 0.82 27.03
N LYS A 4 4.46 -0.14 27.87
CA LYS A 4 3.45 -1.13 27.48
C LYS A 4 2.04 -0.53 27.44
N LEU A 5 1.77 0.50 28.26
CA LEU A 5 0.48 1.20 28.26
C LEU A 5 0.30 2.07 27.00
N LEU A 6 1.38 2.67 26.48
CA LEU A 6 1.33 3.49 25.26
C LEU A 6 1.11 2.65 23.98
N LEU A 7 1.70 1.46 23.92
CA LEU A 7 1.50 0.50 22.83
C LEU A 7 0.07 -0.06 22.83
N LEU A 8 -0.53 -0.26 24.01
CA LEU A 8 -1.93 -0.67 24.12
C LEU A 8 -2.88 0.45 23.69
N VAL A 9 -2.54 1.72 23.94
CA VAL A 9 -3.33 2.88 23.47
C VAL A 9 -3.22 3.05 21.94
N PHE A 10 -2.06 2.83 21.33
CA PHE A 10 -1.93 2.85 19.86
C PHE A 10 -2.62 1.66 19.17
N LEU A 11 -2.59 0.47 19.79
CA LEU A 11 -3.36 -0.69 19.33
C LEU A 11 -4.88 -0.50 19.53
N LEU A 12 -5.31 0.22 20.57
CA LEU A 12 -6.72 0.57 20.78
C LEU A 12 -7.21 1.65 19.81
N ILE A 13 -6.35 2.59 19.39
CA ILE A 13 -6.71 3.62 18.41
C ILE A 13 -6.80 3.05 16.97
N HIS A 14 -6.08 1.97 16.66
CA HIS A 14 -6.31 1.21 15.40
C HIS A 14 -7.52 0.27 15.46
N CYS A 15 -8.11 0.04 16.65
CA CYS A 15 -9.36 -0.73 16.80
C CYS A 15 -10.62 0.14 16.86
N TRP A 16 -10.49 1.46 16.68
CA TRP A 16 -11.64 2.34 16.51
C TRP A 16 -11.92 2.45 15.01
N GLY A 17 -12.47 1.37 14.46
CA GLY A 17 -13.07 1.39 13.13
C GLY A 17 -14.19 2.42 13.13
N PHE A 18 -13.92 3.60 12.56
CA PHE A 18 -14.99 4.47 12.07
C PHE A 18 -15.73 3.66 11.01
N SER A 19 -16.78 2.96 11.44
CA SER A 19 -17.72 2.33 10.56
C SER A 19 -18.43 3.40 9.78
N GLN A 20 -18.06 3.56 8.52
CA GLN A 20 -18.76 4.42 7.60
C GLN A 20 -19.45 3.50 6.59
N SER A 21 -20.73 3.70 6.33
CA SER A 21 -21.51 2.90 5.38
C SER A 21 -22.37 3.79 4.50
N GLU A 22 -22.77 3.25 3.35
CA GLU A 22 -23.57 3.94 2.36
C GLU A 22 -24.79 3.08 2.02
N LEU A 23 -26.00 3.62 2.21
CA LEU A 23 -27.25 2.99 1.80
C LEU A 23 -27.67 3.54 0.43
N TYR A 24 -27.94 2.64 -0.50
CA TYR A 24 -28.48 2.94 -1.83
C TYR A 24 -29.90 2.43 -1.93
N VAL A 25 -30.83 3.29 -2.38
CA VAL A 25 -32.27 2.99 -2.41
C VAL A 25 -32.86 3.36 -3.76
N LEU A 26 -33.64 2.44 -4.33
CA LEU A 26 -34.54 2.68 -5.45
C LEU A 26 -35.95 2.28 -5.01
N LEU A 27 -36.93 3.12 -5.30
CA LEU A 27 -38.33 2.83 -5.05
C LEU A 27 -39.21 3.32 -6.19
N LYS A 28 -40.30 2.60 -6.44
CA LYS A 28 -41.37 3.01 -7.35
C LYS A 28 -42.71 2.79 -6.67
N LYS A 29 -43.53 3.84 -6.68
CA LYS A 29 -44.93 3.77 -6.22
C LYS A 29 -45.83 3.65 -7.44
N PRO A 30 -46.80 2.72 -7.46
CA PRO A 30 -47.81 2.68 -8.50
C PRO A 30 -48.63 3.96 -8.46
N VAL A 31 -49.14 4.36 -9.62
CA VAL A 31 -50.07 5.48 -9.71
C VAL A 31 -51.40 5.05 -9.10
N ASN A 32 -51.95 5.84 -8.17
CA ASN A 32 -53.25 5.55 -7.57
C ASN A 32 -54.32 6.48 -8.13
N ASN A 33 -55.19 5.92 -8.98
CA ASN A 33 -56.29 6.62 -9.64
C ASN A 33 -57.63 6.39 -8.95
N THR A 34 -57.64 5.77 -7.76
CA THR A 34 -58.88 5.53 -7.01
C THR A 34 -59.60 6.88 -6.77
N PRO A 35 -60.86 7.02 -7.23
CA PRO A 35 -61.57 8.29 -7.15
C PRO A 35 -61.85 8.67 -5.70
N SER A 36 -61.54 9.91 -5.33
CA SER A 36 -61.75 10.44 -3.97
C SER A 36 -63.18 10.93 -3.70
N SER A 37 -64.12 10.72 -4.62
CA SER A 37 -65.51 11.21 -4.48
C SER A 37 -66.53 10.34 -5.23
N GLU A 38 -67.79 10.40 -4.77
CA GLU A 38 -68.98 9.67 -5.25
C GLU A 38 -69.27 9.72 -6.77
N PHE A 39 -68.58 10.56 -7.53
CA PHE A 39 -68.82 10.79 -8.97
C PHE A 39 -67.86 10.02 -9.89
N GLY A 40 -67.17 8.99 -9.37
CA GLY A 40 -66.34 8.07 -10.15
C GLY A 40 -67.12 7.20 -11.15
N ASN A 41 -66.38 6.60 -12.10
CA ASN A 41 -66.88 5.64 -13.10
C ASN A 41 -67.78 4.57 -12.44
N GLU A 42 -68.79 4.06 -13.14
CA GLU A 42 -69.79 3.10 -12.62
C GLU A 42 -69.19 1.83 -11.99
N THR A 43 -67.91 1.54 -12.27
CA THR A 43 -67.16 0.39 -11.75
C THR A 43 -66.46 0.64 -10.41
N CYS A 44 -66.34 1.89 -9.95
CA CYS A 44 -65.51 2.27 -8.80
C CYS A 44 -66.11 3.44 -8.02
N ARG A 45 -67.05 3.16 -7.11
CA ARG A 45 -67.67 4.18 -6.28
C ARG A 45 -67.27 3.95 -4.84
N ILE A 46 -66.38 4.79 -4.33
CA ILE A 46 -65.84 4.73 -2.98
C ILE A 46 -66.05 6.11 -2.34
N GLY A 47 -66.56 6.13 -1.10
CA GLY A 47 -66.64 7.34 -0.29
C GLY A 47 -65.36 7.51 0.54
N ASP A 48 -64.95 8.76 0.81
CA ASP A 48 -63.86 9.11 1.73
C ASP A 48 -62.61 8.20 1.66
N TYR A 49 -61.97 8.16 0.48
CA TYR A 49 -60.75 7.38 0.24
C TYR A 49 -59.49 8.11 0.72
N THR A 50 -58.63 7.42 1.48
CA THR A 50 -57.30 7.91 1.87
C THR A 50 -56.26 6.80 1.80
N TYR A 51 -55.04 7.17 1.43
CA TYR A 51 -53.88 6.28 1.47
C TYR A 51 -52.60 7.06 1.76
N GLY A 52 -51.60 6.38 2.33
CA GLY A 52 -50.34 7.00 2.71
C GLY A 52 -49.20 5.99 2.81
N TYR A 53 -47.98 6.48 2.58
CA TYR A 53 -46.77 5.71 2.82
C TYR A 53 -45.94 6.40 3.90
N SER A 54 -45.43 5.64 4.86
CA SER A 54 -44.35 6.06 5.74
C SER A 54 -43.10 5.26 5.36
N ILE A 55 -42.09 5.94 4.80
CA ILE A 55 -40.88 5.28 4.28
C ILE A 55 -39.69 5.95 4.93
N SER A 56 -38.90 5.18 5.68
CA SER A 56 -37.69 5.65 6.35
C SER A 56 -36.66 6.26 5.39
N HIS A 57 -36.51 5.68 4.19
CA HIS A 57 -35.54 6.10 3.18
C HIS A 57 -36.17 6.07 1.79
N SER A 58 -36.29 7.23 1.15
CA SER A 58 -36.75 7.37 -0.24
C SER A 58 -35.69 6.97 -1.27
N SER A 59 -36.00 6.96 -2.57
CA SER A 59 -34.99 6.77 -3.63
C SER A 59 -33.83 7.75 -3.43
N GLY A 60 -32.60 7.25 -3.47
CA GLY A 60 -31.41 8.07 -3.28
C GLY A 60 -30.24 7.31 -2.68
N LYS A 61 -29.32 8.09 -2.10
CA LYS A 61 -28.09 7.62 -1.46
C LYS A 61 -27.90 8.31 -0.11
N TYR A 62 -27.52 7.54 0.90
CA TYR A 62 -27.41 7.99 2.28
C TYR A 62 -26.08 7.56 2.87
N ASP A 63 -25.32 8.50 3.44
CA ASP A 63 -24.05 8.26 4.13
C ASP A 63 -24.30 8.19 5.64
N SER A 64 -23.63 7.28 6.36
CA SER A 64 -23.81 7.09 7.80
C SER A 64 -22.53 6.62 8.49
N ASN A 65 -22.44 6.91 9.79
CA ASN A 65 -21.38 6.44 10.67
C ASN A 65 -21.74 5.12 11.40
N ASN A 66 -22.81 4.45 10.97
CA ASN A 66 -23.25 3.17 11.52
C ASN A 66 -23.05 2.06 10.47
N ASN A 67 -22.84 0.81 10.90
CA ASN A 67 -22.83 -0.36 10.00
C ASN A 67 -24.20 -1.00 9.81
N GLN A 68 -25.23 -0.36 10.35
CA GLN A 68 -26.59 -0.87 10.31
C GLN A 68 -27.53 0.27 9.95
N PHE A 69 -28.50 -0.04 9.11
CA PHE A 69 -29.60 0.84 8.77
C PHE A 69 -30.90 0.14 9.07
N ASN A 70 -31.82 0.84 9.73
CA ASN A 70 -33.18 0.33 9.86
C ASN A 70 -34.03 0.84 8.70
N VAL A 71 -34.58 -0.09 7.93
CA VAL A 71 -35.50 0.20 6.83
C VAL A 71 -36.91 -0.10 7.31
N ILE A 72 -37.65 0.98 7.55
CA ILE A 72 -39.08 0.95 7.89
C ILE A 72 -39.88 1.39 6.66
N ILE A 73 -40.83 0.56 6.25
CA ILE A 73 -41.80 0.85 5.19
C ILE A 73 -43.17 0.44 5.69
N ASP A 74 -44.07 1.42 5.73
CA ASP A 74 -45.44 1.24 6.13
C ASP A 74 -46.39 1.84 5.08
N TYR A 75 -47.55 1.20 4.94
CA TYR A 75 -48.61 1.60 4.04
C TYR A 75 -49.96 1.51 4.75
N GLU A 76 -50.66 2.63 4.71
CA GLU A 76 -52.00 2.80 5.24
C GLU A 76 -52.97 3.07 4.10
N GLU A 77 -54.11 2.37 4.10
CA GLU A 77 -55.22 2.59 3.16
C GLU A 77 -56.53 2.41 3.90
N GLY A 78 -57.45 3.32 3.67
CA GLY A 78 -58.78 3.30 4.26
C GLY A 78 -59.80 3.97 3.37
N SER A 79 -61.03 3.52 3.49
CA SER A 79 -62.15 4.03 2.71
C SER A 79 -63.48 3.81 3.40
N ASN A 80 -64.53 4.42 2.85
CA ASN A 80 -65.91 4.18 3.20
C ASN A 80 -66.62 3.46 2.04
N ASP A 81 -67.21 2.29 2.33
CA ASP A 81 -67.73 1.32 1.36
C ASP A 81 -69.17 1.59 0.85
N ASP A 82 -69.72 2.81 0.98
CA ASP A 82 -71.13 3.07 0.61
C ASP A 82 -71.35 4.29 -0.31
N PRO A 83 -71.49 4.07 -1.63
CA PRO A 83 -71.97 5.05 -2.59
C PRO A 83 -73.47 4.81 -2.88
N GLY A 84 -74.33 5.09 -1.90
CA GLY A 84 -75.77 5.29 -2.07
C GLY A 84 -76.51 4.33 -3.00
N TYR A 85 -77.00 3.19 -2.47
CA TYR A 85 -78.36 2.67 -2.71
C TYR A 85 -78.57 1.38 -1.88
N GLY A 86 -79.48 1.41 -0.89
CA GLY A 86 -80.06 0.18 -0.29
C GLY A 86 -79.92 0.00 1.22
N CYS A 87 -79.10 0.78 1.91
CA CYS A 87 -78.97 0.69 3.36
C CYS A 87 -80.19 1.30 4.05
N SER A 88 -81.11 0.44 4.50
CA SER A 88 -82.26 0.81 5.34
C SER A 88 -81.85 0.89 6.83
N GLY A 89 -80.70 1.52 7.12
CA GLY A 89 -80.02 1.58 8.42
C GLY A 89 -78.72 2.40 8.33
N PRO A 90 -77.97 2.64 9.44
CA PRO A 90 -76.77 3.47 9.41
C PRO A 90 -75.71 2.89 8.45
N CYS A 91 -75.42 3.64 7.39
CA CYS A 91 -74.47 3.34 6.31
C CYS A 91 -73.02 3.21 6.82
N GLY A 92 -72.16 2.57 6.02
CA GLY A 92 -70.77 2.20 6.31
C GLY A 92 -69.97 3.26 7.08
N GLN A 93 -69.17 2.79 8.05
CA GLN A 93 -68.20 3.64 8.75
C GLN A 93 -66.86 3.50 8.04
N PHE A 94 -66.13 4.60 7.88
CA PHE A 94 -64.75 4.58 7.41
C PHE A 94 -63.94 3.52 8.16
N GLN A 95 -63.24 2.67 7.42
CA GLN A 95 -62.35 1.65 7.97
C GLN A 95 -60.96 1.74 7.32
N MET A 96 -59.92 1.53 8.14
CA MET A 96 -58.56 1.30 7.65
C MET A 96 -58.44 -0.20 7.31
N TYR A 97 -58.27 -0.51 6.04
CA TYR A 97 -58.15 -1.89 5.54
C TYR A 97 -56.71 -2.38 5.58
N CYS A 98 -55.77 -1.49 5.32
CA CYS A 98 -54.35 -1.75 5.49
C CYS A 98 -53.88 -1.04 6.75
N ASN A 99 -53.87 -1.78 7.85
CA ASN A 99 -53.43 -1.29 9.15
C ASN A 99 -52.03 -1.84 9.42
N GLY A 100 -51.01 -1.18 8.85
CA GLY A 100 -49.63 -1.39 9.29
C GLY A 100 -48.98 -2.69 8.86
N LYS A 101 -48.92 -3.04 7.55
CA LYS A 101 -47.95 -4.08 7.12
C LYS A 101 -46.57 -3.45 7.10
N GLU A 102 -46.05 -3.25 8.30
CA GLU A 102 -44.75 -2.67 8.57
C GLU A 102 -43.68 -3.70 8.17
N ILE A 103 -42.91 -3.34 7.15
CA ILE A 103 -41.59 -3.93 7.00
C ILE A 103 -40.68 -3.09 7.88
N ASP A 104 -40.22 -3.69 8.98
CA ASP A 104 -39.18 -3.15 9.86
C ASP A 104 -37.98 -4.11 9.78
N GLN A 105 -36.98 -3.74 8.98
CA GLN A 105 -35.81 -4.57 8.74
C GLN A 105 -34.51 -3.81 8.96
N THR A 106 -33.70 -4.33 9.89
CA THR A 106 -32.32 -3.91 10.06
C THR A 106 -31.43 -4.55 8.99
N LEU A 107 -30.85 -3.74 8.12
CA LEU A 107 -29.80 -4.14 7.18
C LEU A 107 -28.43 -4.01 7.84
N ASN A 108 -27.60 -5.05 7.73
CA ASN A 108 -26.17 -5.00 7.99
C ASN A 108 -25.40 -4.77 6.67
N LEU A 109 -24.08 -4.63 6.77
CA LEU A 109 -23.24 -4.46 5.59
C LEU A 109 -23.40 -5.64 4.62
N TYR A 110 -23.52 -5.31 3.33
CA TYR A 110 -23.83 -6.20 2.21
C TYR A 110 -25.24 -6.80 2.22
N ASP A 111 -26.07 -6.51 3.24
CA ASP A 111 -27.47 -6.92 3.20
C ASP A 111 -28.24 -6.04 2.20
N SER A 112 -29.16 -6.69 1.48
CA SER A 112 -30.12 -6.03 0.60
C SER A 112 -31.55 -6.41 0.96
N ILE A 113 -32.49 -5.50 0.74
CA ILE A 113 -33.92 -5.76 0.80
C ILE A 113 -34.54 -5.49 -0.58
N THR A 114 -35.41 -6.40 -1.00
CA THR A 114 -36.22 -6.24 -2.22
C THR A 114 -37.67 -6.54 -1.89
N ILE A 115 -38.55 -5.62 -2.27
CA ILE A 115 -39.99 -5.73 -2.17
C ILE A 115 -40.50 -5.48 -3.58
N ASP A 116 -41.12 -6.50 -4.17
CA ASP A 116 -41.69 -6.43 -5.51
C ASP A 116 -43.21 -6.41 -5.40
N TYR A 117 -43.82 -5.35 -5.92
CA TYR A 117 -45.26 -5.21 -6.01
C TYR A 117 -45.75 -5.78 -7.35
N THR A 118 -46.53 -6.87 -7.27
CA THR A 118 -47.07 -7.56 -8.45
C THR A 118 -48.52 -7.18 -8.77
N GLY A 119 -49.06 -6.15 -8.13
CA GLY A 119 -50.44 -5.71 -8.35
C GLY A 119 -50.58 -4.73 -9.53
N PRO A 120 -51.80 -4.19 -9.76
CA PRO A 120 -52.05 -3.26 -10.85
C PRO A 120 -51.31 -1.92 -10.65
N ASP A 121 -50.80 -1.37 -11.76
CA ASP A 121 -50.22 -0.02 -11.89
C ASP A 121 -50.73 0.59 -13.22
N PRO A 122 -51.69 1.54 -13.22
CA PRO A 122 -52.24 2.22 -12.05
C PRO A 122 -53.22 1.36 -11.22
N ILE A 123 -53.37 1.69 -9.94
CA ILE A 123 -54.45 1.20 -9.07
C ILE A 123 -55.73 1.96 -9.46
N GLU A 124 -56.73 1.24 -9.97
CA GLU A 124 -58.00 1.82 -10.46
C GLU A 124 -59.10 1.84 -9.39
N CYS A 125 -59.13 0.85 -8.51
CA CYS A 125 -60.08 0.69 -7.40
C CYS A 125 -59.37 0.00 -6.26
N GLU A 126 -59.37 0.61 -5.06
CA GLU A 126 -58.89 0.03 -3.78
C GLU A 126 -58.13 -1.28 -3.94
N ALA A 127 -56.81 -1.21 -3.86
CA ALA A 127 -56.03 -2.41 -3.95
C ALA A 127 -56.14 -3.11 -2.59
N ASN A 128 -56.80 -4.27 -2.51
CA ASN A 128 -56.74 -5.15 -1.33
C ASN A 128 -55.30 -5.71 -1.08
N THR A 129 -54.26 -5.04 -1.57
CA THR A 129 -52.85 -5.36 -1.43
C THR A 129 -52.21 -4.35 -0.48
N CYS A 130 -52.09 -4.72 0.80
CA CYS A 130 -51.38 -3.91 1.76
C CYS A 130 -49.87 -3.95 1.47
N LEU A 131 -49.34 -2.79 1.06
CA LEU A 131 -47.97 -2.50 0.59
C LEU A 131 -47.78 -2.47 -0.95
N PRO A 132 -48.50 -1.60 -1.69
CA PRO A 132 -48.32 -1.46 -3.13
C PRO A 132 -47.08 -0.59 -3.44
N ILE A 133 -45.88 -1.11 -3.22
CA ILE A 133 -44.62 -0.42 -3.50
C ILE A 133 -43.56 -1.40 -3.98
N ASP A 134 -42.84 -0.99 -5.01
CA ASP A 134 -41.57 -1.62 -5.37
C ASP A 134 -40.44 -0.89 -4.62
N TYR A 135 -39.61 -1.64 -3.90
CA TYR A 135 -38.53 -1.08 -3.09
C TYR A 135 -37.29 -1.99 -3.13
N HIS A 136 -36.15 -1.42 -3.45
CA HIS A 136 -34.88 -2.12 -3.46
C HIS A 136 -33.82 -1.27 -2.77
N ALA A 137 -33.18 -1.82 -1.74
CA ALA A 137 -32.10 -1.14 -1.05
C ALA A 137 -30.96 -2.07 -0.69
N ILE A 138 -29.75 -1.52 -0.65
CA ILE A 138 -28.55 -2.22 -0.23
C ILE A 138 -27.67 -1.33 0.65
N LEU A 139 -27.12 -1.93 1.70
CA LEU A 139 -26.16 -1.27 2.58
C LEU A 139 -24.74 -1.73 2.24
N LEU A 140 -23.85 -0.80 1.87
CA LEU A 140 -22.46 -1.11 1.52
C LEU A 140 -21.49 -0.46 2.50
N PRO A 141 -20.34 -1.08 2.81
CA PRO A 141 -19.30 -0.40 3.56
C PRO A 141 -18.75 0.75 2.74
N LYS A 142 -18.48 1.88 3.38
CA LYS A 142 -17.88 3.01 2.68
C LYS A 142 -16.43 2.70 2.36
N ILE A 143 -16.07 2.98 1.11
CA ILE A 143 -14.70 2.81 0.61
C ILE A 143 -14.09 4.18 0.31
N THR A 144 -12.79 4.30 0.54
CA THR A 144 -12.02 5.49 0.24
C THR A 144 -11.09 5.22 -0.93
N THR A 145 -10.89 6.23 -1.79
CA THR A 145 -9.86 6.18 -2.81
C THR A 145 -8.51 5.99 -2.10
N PRO A 146 -7.67 5.02 -2.52
CA PRO A 146 -6.32 4.89 -1.99
C PRO A 146 -5.55 6.21 -2.13
N SER A 147 -4.79 6.56 -1.11
CA SER A 147 -3.96 7.78 -1.11
C SER A 147 -2.64 7.59 -1.86
N ASP A 148 -2.23 6.34 -2.05
CA ASP A 148 -1.03 5.90 -2.75
C ASP A 148 -1.27 5.68 -4.24
N ARG A 149 -0.16 5.62 -5.00
CA ARG A 149 -0.20 5.23 -6.42
C ARG A 149 -0.32 3.71 -6.50
N ARG A 150 -1.21 3.21 -7.34
CA ARG A 150 -1.39 1.77 -7.60
C ARG A 150 -0.73 1.38 -8.91
N CYS A 151 0.01 0.28 -8.93
CA CYS A 151 0.50 -0.32 -10.16
C CYS A 151 -0.48 -1.36 -10.71
N GLU A 152 -0.24 -1.85 -11.92
CA GLU A 152 -1.19 -2.74 -12.59
C GLU A 152 -1.43 -4.09 -11.91
N ARG A 153 -0.55 -4.49 -10.99
CA ARG A 153 -0.65 -5.70 -10.15
C ARG A 153 -1.31 -5.45 -8.79
N ASP A 154 -1.42 -4.19 -8.36
CA ASP A 154 -1.96 -3.87 -7.05
C ASP A 154 -3.50 -3.92 -7.08
N PRO A 155 -4.14 -4.35 -5.98
CA PRO A 155 -5.60 -4.23 -5.85
C PRO A 155 -6.00 -2.75 -5.83
N LEU A 156 -7.09 -2.41 -6.54
CA LEU A 156 -7.56 -1.02 -6.65
C LEU A 156 -8.13 -0.46 -5.34
N PHE A 157 -8.72 -1.32 -4.53
CA PHE A 157 -9.19 -0.99 -3.18
C PHE A 157 -8.77 -2.09 -2.21
N ASP A 158 -8.56 -1.72 -0.96
CA ASP A 158 -8.25 -2.70 0.08
C ASP A 158 -9.46 -3.62 0.32
N GLN A 159 -9.18 -4.88 0.67
CA GLN A 159 -10.22 -5.82 1.05
C GLN A 159 -10.95 -5.32 2.30
N TYR A 160 -12.27 -5.53 2.34
CA TYR A 160 -13.04 -5.23 3.54
C TYR A 160 -12.58 -6.10 4.72
N SER A 161 -12.80 -5.61 5.95
CA SER A 161 -12.20 -6.19 7.16
C SER A 161 -12.68 -7.60 7.51
N ASP A 162 -13.73 -8.10 6.87
CA ASP A 162 -14.19 -9.48 6.99
C ASP A 162 -13.33 -10.50 6.20
N GLY A 163 -12.42 -10.01 5.34
CA GLY A 163 -11.54 -10.84 4.53
C GLY A 163 -12.25 -11.61 3.43
N GLN A 164 -13.49 -11.23 3.10
CA GLN A 164 -14.30 -11.90 2.09
C GLN A 164 -14.45 -11.07 0.82
N ASP A 165 -14.73 -11.81 -0.25
CA ASP A 165 -14.89 -11.31 -1.59
C ASP A 165 -16.39 -11.24 -1.90
N HIS A 166 -16.95 -10.03 -1.94
CA HIS A 166 -18.39 -9.84 -2.13
C HIS A 166 -18.73 -9.47 -3.56
N ASN A 167 -19.68 -10.20 -4.14
CA ASN A 167 -20.34 -9.83 -5.38
C ASN A 167 -21.72 -9.31 -5.06
N VAL A 168 -21.96 -8.05 -5.39
CA VAL A 168 -23.19 -7.35 -5.10
C VAL A 168 -24.12 -7.42 -6.31
N THR A 169 -25.30 -8.01 -6.12
CA THR A 169 -26.35 -8.04 -7.14
C THR A 169 -26.81 -6.61 -7.45
N ASP A 170 -27.14 -6.34 -8.72
CA ASP A 170 -27.65 -5.05 -9.20
C ASP A 170 -26.70 -3.84 -9.04
N LEU A 171 -25.46 -4.08 -8.60
CA LEU A 171 -24.34 -3.14 -8.66
C LEU A 171 -23.44 -3.46 -9.85
N VAL A 172 -23.09 -2.41 -10.61
CA VAL A 172 -22.16 -2.53 -11.73
C VAL A 172 -21.15 -1.38 -11.70
N TRP A 173 -19.86 -1.72 -11.62
CA TRP A 173 -18.76 -0.77 -11.78
C TRP A 173 -18.60 -0.32 -13.21
N GLU A 174 -18.30 0.96 -13.35
CA GLU A 174 -18.01 1.62 -14.60
C GLU A 174 -16.68 2.39 -14.50
N TYR A 175 -16.00 2.51 -15.64
CA TYR A 175 -14.78 3.28 -15.81
C TYR A 175 -14.91 4.28 -16.96
N VAL A 176 -14.09 5.33 -16.94
CA VAL A 176 -13.97 6.25 -18.07
C VAL A 176 -12.99 5.70 -19.10
N ASP A 177 -13.48 5.38 -20.29
CA ASP A 177 -12.67 4.85 -21.39
C ASP A 177 -11.76 5.91 -22.02
N LYS A 178 -10.89 5.49 -22.94
CA LYS A 178 -9.94 6.38 -23.65
C LYS A 178 -10.58 7.52 -24.46
N ASN A 179 -11.89 7.42 -24.71
CA ASN A 179 -12.69 8.41 -25.42
C ASN A 179 -13.47 9.33 -24.46
N GLY A 180 -13.35 9.12 -23.15
CA GLY A 180 -14.05 9.91 -22.13
C GLY A 180 -15.46 9.42 -21.80
N ASN A 181 -15.84 8.21 -22.20
CA ASN A 181 -17.18 7.67 -21.95
C ASN A 181 -17.17 6.67 -20.79
N TRP A 182 -18.22 6.68 -19.97
CA TRP A 182 -18.44 5.66 -18.97
C TRP A 182 -18.80 4.32 -19.63
N LYS A 183 -18.11 3.25 -19.24
CA LYS A 183 -18.35 1.88 -19.68
C LYS A 183 -18.29 0.93 -18.50
N GLU A 184 -19.06 -0.15 -18.56
CA GLU A 184 -18.96 -1.23 -17.57
C GLU A 184 -17.57 -1.85 -17.59
N LEU A 185 -17.09 -2.25 -16.42
CA LEU A 185 -15.87 -3.04 -16.35
C LEU A 185 -16.06 -4.37 -17.10
N PRO A 186 -15.05 -4.82 -17.87
CA PRO A 186 -15.13 -6.07 -18.62
C PRO A 186 -15.17 -7.31 -17.71
N ASN A 187 -14.47 -7.27 -16.57
CA ASN A 187 -14.45 -8.30 -15.54
C ASN A 187 -14.73 -7.69 -14.16
N ASP A 188 -15.16 -8.51 -13.20
CA ASP A 188 -15.40 -8.12 -11.79
C ASP A 188 -16.35 -6.95 -11.59
N LYS A 189 -17.26 -6.72 -12.54
CA LYS A 189 -18.13 -5.54 -12.54
C LYS A 189 -19.09 -5.47 -11.34
N ASN A 190 -19.39 -6.58 -10.68
CA ASN A 190 -20.26 -6.65 -9.49
C ASN A 190 -19.47 -6.72 -8.18
N ARG A 191 -18.14 -6.69 -8.23
CA ARG A 191 -17.26 -6.90 -7.07
C ARG A 191 -17.22 -5.66 -6.18
N TYR A 192 -17.46 -5.79 -4.87
CA TYR A 192 -17.42 -4.66 -3.94
C TYR A 192 -16.79 -5.03 -2.58
N PRO A 193 -15.79 -4.29 -2.05
CA PRO A 193 -14.98 -3.30 -2.76
C PRO A 193 -14.33 -3.92 -4.02
N LEU A 194 -13.94 -3.10 -4.99
CA LEU A 194 -13.24 -3.56 -6.19
C LEU A 194 -11.77 -3.90 -5.86
N ASN A 195 -11.56 -4.90 -4.99
CA ASN A 195 -10.26 -5.35 -4.47
C ASN A 195 -9.53 -6.31 -5.43
N VAL A 196 -9.47 -5.93 -6.70
CA VAL A 196 -8.82 -6.67 -7.80
C VAL A 196 -7.86 -5.75 -8.55
N SER A 197 -6.92 -6.31 -9.31
CA SER A 197 -5.90 -5.51 -10.01
C SER A 197 -6.37 -5.01 -11.39
N LEU A 198 -5.61 -4.08 -11.99
CA LEU A 198 -5.86 -3.66 -13.38
C LEU A 198 -5.70 -4.81 -14.37
N LEU A 199 -4.77 -5.72 -14.09
CA LEU A 199 -4.55 -6.89 -14.93
C LEU A 199 -5.71 -7.88 -14.85
N ASP A 200 -6.33 -8.03 -13.68
CA ASP A 200 -7.50 -8.91 -13.52
C ASP A 200 -8.70 -8.34 -14.28
N ILE A 201 -8.92 -7.02 -14.17
CA ILE A 201 -10.02 -6.34 -14.83
C ILE A 201 -9.81 -6.32 -16.35
N PHE A 202 -8.71 -5.73 -16.83
CA PHE A 202 -8.53 -5.38 -18.25
C PHE A 202 -7.51 -6.27 -18.99
N GLY A 203 -6.78 -7.13 -18.30
CA GLY A 203 -5.69 -7.92 -18.87
C GLY A 203 -4.42 -7.12 -19.17
N ALA A 204 -3.47 -7.75 -19.85
CA ALA A 204 -2.16 -7.16 -20.18
C ALA A 204 -2.22 -5.88 -21.04
N ASN A 205 -3.35 -5.63 -21.71
CA ASN A 205 -3.55 -4.48 -22.60
C ASN A 205 -4.30 -3.31 -21.95
N TRP A 206 -4.39 -3.27 -20.61
CA TRP A 206 -5.16 -2.28 -19.86
C TRP A 206 -4.91 -0.81 -20.28
N ARG A 207 -3.69 -0.47 -20.71
CA ARG A 207 -3.33 0.88 -21.19
C ARG A 207 -4.10 1.33 -22.42
N ASN A 208 -4.68 0.41 -23.18
CA ASN A 208 -5.47 0.71 -24.35
C ASN A 208 -6.92 1.06 -24.02
N GLU A 209 -7.34 0.85 -22.77
CA GLU A 209 -8.72 1.00 -22.32
C GLU A 209 -9.04 2.42 -21.85
N PHE A 210 -8.11 3.11 -21.19
CA PHE A 210 -8.28 4.47 -20.67
C PHE A 210 -6.99 5.28 -20.74
N LYS A 211 -7.04 6.58 -20.42
CA LYS A 211 -5.88 7.49 -20.45
C LYS A 211 -5.61 8.08 -19.08
N GLY A 212 -4.35 8.05 -18.64
CA GLY A 212 -3.93 8.64 -17.37
C GLY A 212 -4.41 7.83 -16.17
N ASN A 213 -4.94 8.52 -15.15
CA ASN A 213 -5.49 7.90 -13.95
C ASN A 213 -6.81 7.19 -14.24
N LEU A 214 -7.06 6.07 -13.55
CA LEU A 214 -8.31 5.33 -13.68
C LEU A 214 -9.42 6.04 -12.92
N GLN A 215 -10.50 6.41 -13.61
CA GLN A 215 -11.71 6.97 -13.01
C GLN A 215 -12.79 5.90 -12.91
N LEU A 216 -13.36 5.72 -11.73
CA LEU A 216 -14.38 4.73 -11.42
C LEU A 216 -15.61 5.34 -10.76
N GLN A 217 -16.75 4.72 -11.02
CA GLN A 217 -17.99 4.87 -10.26
C GLN A 217 -18.74 3.54 -10.35
N PHE A 218 -19.72 3.30 -9.49
CA PHE A 218 -20.66 2.20 -9.73
C PHE A 218 -22.07 2.75 -9.84
N LYS A 219 -22.89 1.99 -10.56
CA LYS A 219 -24.33 2.19 -10.64
C LYS A 219 -25.05 1.09 -9.90
N PHE A 220 -26.14 1.45 -9.23
CA PHE A 220 -27.07 0.57 -8.57
C PHE A 220 -28.41 0.66 -9.29
N THR A 221 -28.99 -0.49 -9.62
CA THR A 221 -30.24 -0.64 -10.37
C THR A 221 -31.23 -1.48 -9.60
N ALA A 222 -32.49 -1.53 -10.05
CA ALA A 222 -33.50 -2.41 -9.47
C ALA A 222 -34.34 -3.03 -10.58
N PRO A 223 -34.88 -4.26 -10.40
CA PRO A 223 -35.55 -5.00 -11.46
C PRO A 223 -36.83 -4.34 -11.98
N PHE A 224 -37.45 -3.45 -11.20
CA PHE A 224 -38.73 -2.80 -11.48
C PHE A 224 -38.61 -1.39 -12.09
N THR A 225 -37.40 -0.84 -12.26
CA THR A 225 -37.21 0.52 -12.80
C THR A 225 -35.94 0.63 -13.65
N ASN A 226 -35.97 1.55 -14.62
CA ASN A 226 -34.78 1.95 -15.39
C ASN A 226 -34.00 3.09 -14.70
N GLU A 227 -34.46 3.55 -13.54
CA GLU A 227 -33.74 4.53 -12.74
C GLU A 227 -32.44 3.93 -12.18
N VAL A 228 -31.43 4.79 -12.06
CA VAL A 228 -30.09 4.40 -11.66
C VAL A 228 -29.61 5.33 -10.57
N VAL A 229 -29.12 4.76 -9.47
CA VAL A 229 -28.40 5.52 -8.43
C VAL A 229 -26.91 5.28 -8.61
N TYR A 230 -26.14 6.35 -8.78
CA TYR A 230 -24.68 6.26 -8.83
C TYR A 230 -24.09 6.42 -7.43
N SER A 231 -22.89 5.87 -7.26
CA SER A 231 -22.05 6.01 -6.08
C SER A 231 -22.00 7.45 -5.55
N ILE A 232 -21.86 7.63 -4.24
CA ILE A 232 -21.82 8.97 -3.62
C ILE A 232 -20.73 9.83 -4.27
N GLN A 233 -19.55 9.25 -4.45
CA GLN A 233 -18.39 9.89 -5.07
C GLN A 233 -17.91 9.13 -6.32
N LYS A 234 -17.10 9.82 -7.11
CA LYS A 234 -16.27 9.22 -8.16
C LYS A 234 -14.88 8.97 -7.61
N TYR A 235 -14.32 7.80 -7.91
CA TYR A 235 -13.00 7.41 -7.45
C TYR A 235 -11.98 7.67 -8.56
N THR A 236 -10.85 8.30 -8.23
CA THR A 236 -9.75 8.51 -9.18
C THR A 236 -8.52 7.83 -8.63
N ILE A 237 -8.20 6.65 -9.17
CA ILE A 237 -7.03 5.87 -8.78
C ILE A 237 -5.82 6.43 -9.52
N THR A 238 -4.84 6.92 -8.76
CA THR A 238 -3.58 7.38 -9.35
C THR A 238 -2.72 6.17 -9.69
N LEU A 239 -2.27 6.09 -10.93
CA LEU A 239 -1.51 4.93 -11.42
C LEU A 239 -0.01 5.18 -11.46
N THR A 240 0.76 4.10 -11.31
CA THR A 240 2.20 4.06 -11.53
C THR A 240 2.60 2.75 -12.22
N GLU A 241 3.80 2.70 -12.76
CA GLU A 241 4.36 1.46 -13.33
C GLU A 241 4.71 0.48 -12.23
N CYS A 242 4.44 -0.82 -12.42
CA CYS A 242 4.95 -1.81 -11.48
C CYS A 242 6.48 -1.88 -11.56
N SER A 243 7.11 -1.88 -10.40
CA SER A 243 8.55 -2.02 -10.31
C SER A 243 8.95 -3.49 -10.48
N PRO A 244 10.10 -3.80 -11.11
CA PRO A 244 10.61 -5.17 -11.16
C PRO A 244 10.74 -5.78 -9.76
N ASP A 245 10.50 -7.08 -9.64
CA ASP A 245 10.57 -7.78 -8.36
C ASP A 245 12.04 -7.95 -7.93
N PHE A 246 12.27 -7.91 -6.62
CA PHE A 246 13.60 -8.11 -6.05
C PHE A 246 13.92 -9.60 -6.02
N GLU A 247 15.07 -9.98 -6.56
CA GLU A 247 15.49 -11.38 -6.63
C GLU A 247 16.56 -11.70 -5.59
N SER A 248 17.65 -10.93 -5.59
CA SER A 248 18.76 -11.13 -4.66
C SER A 248 19.72 -9.95 -4.68
N TYR A 249 20.67 -9.94 -3.74
CA TYR A 249 21.87 -9.13 -3.89
C TYR A 249 22.96 -9.86 -4.68
N TYR A 250 23.88 -9.12 -5.28
CA TYR A 250 25.08 -9.64 -5.93
C TYR A 250 26.25 -8.66 -5.75
N ASN A 251 27.47 -9.05 -6.14
CA ASN A 251 28.69 -8.23 -6.01
C ASN A 251 28.90 -7.62 -4.59
N LEU A 252 28.45 -8.35 -3.56
CA LEU A 252 28.64 -7.93 -2.18
C LEU A 252 30.12 -8.06 -1.82
N SER A 253 30.71 -6.96 -1.33
CA SER A 253 32.06 -6.98 -0.76
C SER A 253 32.12 -6.20 0.54
N ASN A 254 32.73 -6.81 1.55
CA ASN A 254 33.04 -6.19 2.84
C ASN A 254 34.10 -5.08 2.69
N THR A 255 34.28 -4.26 3.73
CA THR A 255 35.31 -3.22 3.70
C THR A 255 36.70 -3.85 3.63
N SER A 256 37.64 -3.23 2.90
CA SER A 256 39.00 -3.75 2.77
C SER A 256 39.78 -3.57 4.07
N CYS A 257 39.51 -2.48 4.80
CA CYS A 257 40.11 -2.14 6.08
C CYS A 257 39.02 -1.69 7.06
N SER A 258 39.31 -1.82 8.34
CA SER A 258 38.36 -1.51 9.42
C SER A 258 37.92 -0.05 9.48
N TYR A 259 38.71 0.87 8.94
CA TYR A 259 38.45 2.31 8.90
C TYR A 259 38.10 2.83 7.50
N LYS A 260 37.97 1.94 6.50
CA LYS A 260 37.57 2.31 5.15
C LYS A 260 36.08 2.09 4.95
N SER A 261 35.54 2.88 4.03
CA SER A 261 34.19 2.76 3.50
C SER A 261 34.32 2.43 2.02
N ASP A 262 34.71 1.20 1.69
CA ASP A 262 34.96 0.67 0.34
C ASP A 262 34.16 -0.62 0.07
N GLY A 263 33.11 -0.87 0.86
CA GLY A 263 32.17 -1.96 0.61
C GLY A 263 31.37 -1.72 -0.66
N LYS A 264 30.92 -2.81 -1.30
CA LYS A 264 30.15 -2.80 -2.54
C LYS A 264 28.94 -3.71 -2.45
N ILE A 265 27.94 -3.41 -3.26
CA ILE A 265 26.70 -4.18 -3.38
C ILE A 265 26.06 -3.93 -4.74
N GLY A 266 25.36 -4.93 -5.26
CA GLY A 266 24.45 -4.82 -6.38
C GLY A 266 23.10 -5.47 -6.07
N VAL A 267 22.06 -5.04 -6.78
CA VAL A 267 20.67 -5.50 -6.63
C VAL A 267 20.24 -6.17 -7.93
N LYS A 268 19.84 -7.44 -7.83
CA LYS A 268 19.30 -8.23 -8.94
C LYS A 268 17.77 -8.17 -8.92
N LEU A 269 17.19 -7.98 -10.09
CA LEU A 269 15.77 -7.76 -10.36
C LEU A 269 15.25 -8.77 -11.39
N SER A 270 13.95 -9.07 -11.32
CA SER A 270 13.27 -10.07 -12.15
C SER A 270 13.28 -9.75 -13.66
N ASN A 271 13.33 -8.47 -14.02
CA ASN A 271 13.26 -8.00 -15.42
C ASN A 271 13.80 -6.58 -15.57
N ASN A 272 13.97 -6.15 -16.82
CA ASN A 272 14.28 -4.76 -17.15
C ASN A 272 13.06 -3.85 -16.96
N ILE A 273 13.32 -2.55 -16.88
CA ILE A 273 12.29 -1.49 -16.93
C ILE A 273 11.98 -1.11 -18.39
N ASN A 274 10.84 -0.46 -18.63
CA ASN A 274 10.51 0.04 -19.96
C ASN A 274 11.41 1.23 -20.35
N ALA A 275 11.60 1.46 -21.65
CA ALA A 275 12.42 2.56 -22.15
C ALA A 275 11.85 3.97 -21.82
N SER A 276 10.56 4.06 -21.49
CA SER A 276 9.89 5.28 -21.03
C SER A 276 9.97 5.47 -19.51
N GLU A 277 10.67 4.60 -18.80
CA GLU A 277 10.77 4.60 -17.35
C GLU A 277 12.18 4.95 -16.86
N GLN A 278 12.25 5.25 -15.57
CA GLN A 278 13.48 5.28 -14.80
C GLN A 278 13.30 4.42 -13.55
N LEU A 279 14.36 3.70 -13.16
CA LEU A 279 14.41 3.05 -11.86
C LEU A 279 15.03 4.02 -10.87
N VAL A 280 14.37 4.22 -9.73
CA VAL A 280 14.88 5.01 -8.60
C VAL A 280 15.12 4.06 -7.44
N ALA A 281 16.33 4.05 -6.89
CA ALA A 281 16.66 3.28 -5.70
C ALA A 281 17.25 4.17 -4.61
N THR A 282 16.79 3.96 -3.38
CA THR A 282 17.27 4.62 -2.17
C THR A 282 17.86 3.59 -1.23
N LEU A 283 19.08 3.86 -0.76
CA LEU A 283 19.78 3.03 0.20
C LEU A 283 19.56 3.55 1.63
N PHE A 284 19.19 2.65 2.53
CA PHE A 284 19.04 2.91 3.96
C PHE A 284 20.03 2.08 4.75
N LYS A 285 20.54 2.66 5.84
CA LYS A 285 21.31 1.97 6.88
C LYS A 285 20.42 1.75 8.09
N GLU A 286 20.35 0.53 8.59
CA GLU A 286 19.59 0.20 9.78
C GLU A 286 20.26 0.79 11.02
N ASP A 287 19.49 1.50 11.86
CA ASP A 287 19.96 2.03 13.14
C ASP A 287 18.88 1.91 14.22
N SER A 288 19.33 1.70 15.46
CA SER A 288 18.46 1.55 16.62
C SER A 288 17.54 2.76 16.91
N ASN A 289 17.87 3.94 16.41
CA ASN A 289 17.11 5.18 16.61
C ASN A 289 16.24 5.57 15.40
N GLY A 290 16.08 4.65 14.45
CA GLY A 290 15.43 4.88 13.17
C GLY A 290 16.45 4.81 12.04
N ASP A 291 16.05 4.25 10.90
CA ASP A 291 16.94 4.05 9.77
C ASP A 291 17.55 5.36 9.26
N ILE A 292 18.71 5.28 8.62
CA ILE A 292 19.44 6.45 8.10
C ILE A 292 19.40 6.38 6.58
N LEU A 293 18.87 7.41 5.93
CA LEU A 293 18.94 7.56 4.48
C LEU A 293 20.39 7.86 4.07
N ILE A 294 21.00 6.97 3.29
CA ILE A 294 22.38 7.15 2.79
C ILE A 294 22.37 8.00 1.53
N ASN A 295 21.70 7.54 0.48
CA ASN A 295 21.47 8.33 -0.73
C ASN A 295 20.36 7.73 -1.59
N GLN A 296 19.97 8.48 -2.63
CA GLN A 296 19.04 8.05 -3.68
C GLN A 296 19.69 8.29 -5.04
N TYR A 297 19.59 7.30 -5.93
CA TYR A 297 20.02 7.40 -7.32
C TYR A 297 18.93 6.89 -8.26
N SER A 298 18.99 7.34 -9.51
CA SER A 298 18.08 6.93 -10.58
C SER A 298 18.84 6.56 -11.85
N THR A 299 18.21 5.79 -12.74
CA THR A 299 18.77 5.51 -14.07
C THR A 299 18.79 6.73 -14.98
N LYS A 300 17.91 7.70 -14.70
CA LYS A 300 17.96 9.03 -15.29
C LYS A 300 18.90 9.93 -14.48
N GLN A 301 19.69 10.74 -15.17
CA GLN A 301 20.45 11.81 -14.51
C GLN A 301 19.48 12.91 -14.05
N SER A 302 19.30 13.04 -12.74
CA SER A 302 18.39 14.02 -12.15
C SER A 302 19.05 15.39 -11.89
N ASP A 303 20.37 15.42 -11.73
CA ASP A 303 21.17 16.63 -11.51
C ASP A 303 22.39 16.63 -12.44
N SER A 304 22.62 17.74 -13.13
CA SER A 304 23.82 17.94 -13.97
C SER A 304 25.12 17.96 -13.17
N THR A 305 25.05 18.20 -11.85
CA THR A 305 26.21 18.37 -10.97
C THR A 305 26.64 17.11 -10.23
N ASP A 306 25.75 16.12 -10.05
CA ASP A 306 26.11 14.76 -9.61
C ASP A 306 25.93 13.78 -10.78
N PRO A 307 27.01 13.36 -11.46
CA PRO A 307 26.92 12.48 -12.62
C PRO A 307 26.59 11.03 -12.24
N THR A 308 26.36 10.74 -10.96
CA THR A 308 26.15 9.38 -10.47
C THR A 308 24.73 8.91 -10.80
N VAL A 309 24.62 7.98 -11.76
CA VAL A 309 23.37 7.34 -12.17
C VAL A 309 23.42 5.83 -11.90
N LEU A 310 22.26 5.22 -11.72
CA LEU A 310 22.14 3.77 -11.73
C LEU A 310 22.29 3.26 -13.16
N VAL A 311 23.13 2.24 -13.35
CA VAL A 311 23.27 1.55 -14.63
C VAL A 311 22.61 0.20 -14.47
N LEU A 312 21.51 -0.01 -15.20
CA LEU A 312 20.88 -1.33 -15.30
C LEU A 312 21.65 -2.17 -16.32
N GLU A 313 22.15 -3.30 -15.85
CA GLU A 313 22.94 -4.28 -16.59
C GLU A 313 22.11 -5.55 -16.80
N ASP A 314 22.24 -6.17 -17.98
CA ASP A 314 21.72 -7.51 -18.23
C ASP A 314 22.63 -8.53 -17.55
N LEU A 315 22.07 -9.29 -16.61
CA LEU A 315 22.80 -10.31 -15.84
C LEU A 315 22.64 -11.72 -16.45
N GLY A 316 21.95 -11.82 -17.59
CA GLY A 316 21.64 -13.07 -18.27
C GLY A 316 20.44 -13.80 -17.65
N GLY A 317 19.85 -14.72 -18.43
CA GLY A 317 18.73 -15.53 -17.97
C GLY A 317 17.43 -14.76 -17.74
N GLY A 318 17.29 -13.56 -18.32
CA GLY A 318 16.13 -12.68 -18.17
C GLY A 318 16.23 -11.70 -17.00
N PHE A 319 17.29 -11.78 -16.19
CA PHE A 319 17.48 -10.92 -15.03
C PHE A 319 18.27 -9.66 -15.36
N PHE A 320 17.92 -8.58 -14.68
CA PHE A 320 18.62 -7.30 -14.76
C PHE A 320 19.08 -6.89 -13.37
N GLY A 321 20.01 -5.96 -13.28
CA GLY A 321 20.43 -5.45 -11.98
C GLY A 321 21.30 -4.22 -12.08
N PHE A 322 21.59 -3.61 -10.94
CA PHE A 322 22.51 -2.48 -10.87
C PHE A 322 23.51 -2.67 -9.73
N ASN A 323 24.72 -2.18 -9.92
CA ASN A 323 25.68 -2.00 -8.84
C ASN A 323 25.44 -0.65 -8.17
N TRP A 324 25.46 -0.60 -6.84
CA TRP A 324 25.40 0.68 -6.12
C TRP A 324 26.67 1.49 -6.44
N PRO A 325 26.53 2.73 -6.91
CA PRO A 325 27.63 3.43 -7.57
C PRO A 325 28.64 4.05 -6.60
N LYS A 326 28.31 4.15 -5.31
CA LYS A 326 29.22 4.67 -4.28
C LYS A 326 29.68 3.55 -3.35
N ASP A 327 30.85 3.76 -2.77
CA ASP A 327 31.32 2.89 -1.70
C ASP A 327 30.48 3.08 -0.43
N ILE A 328 30.34 2.01 0.33
CA ILE A 328 29.59 1.97 1.59
C ILE A 328 30.45 1.51 2.75
N ASP A 329 30.20 2.08 3.92
CA ASP A 329 30.84 1.69 5.16
C ASP A 329 30.26 0.38 5.70
N ALA A 330 30.85 -0.12 6.79
CA ALA A 330 30.33 -1.31 7.46
C ALA A 330 29.01 -1.02 8.18
N GLY A 331 28.09 -1.98 8.14
CA GLY A 331 26.76 -1.87 8.74
C GLY A 331 25.75 -2.80 8.09
N SER A 332 24.50 -2.70 8.54
CA SER A 332 23.35 -3.38 7.93
C SER A 332 22.51 -2.38 7.14
N TYR A 333 22.04 -2.80 5.97
CA TYR A 333 21.41 -1.94 4.98
C TYR A 333 20.28 -2.65 4.25
N TYR A 334 19.41 -1.87 3.63
CA TYR A 334 18.42 -2.34 2.66
C TYR A 334 18.12 -1.25 1.63
N PHE A 335 17.50 -1.62 0.52
CA PHE A 335 17.02 -0.69 -0.48
C PHE A 335 15.51 -0.54 -0.43
N ARG A 336 15.03 0.65 -0.78
CA ARG A 336 13.68 0.84 -1.31
C ARG A 336 13.78 1.39 -2.72
N TYR A 337 12.97 0.88 -3.63
CA TYR A 337 13.03 1.30 -5.03
C TYR A 337 11.67 1.30 -5.71
N GLN A 338 11.60 2.03 -6.81
CA GLN A 338 10.45 2.02 -7.71
C GLN A 338 10.81 2.37 -9.15
N ALA A 339 10.04 1.85 -10.10
CA ALA A 339 9.98 2.34 -11.46
C ALA A 339 9.04 3.56 -11.53
N LEU A 340 9.47 4.59 -12.23
CA LEU A 340 8.70 5.82 -12.48
C LEU A 340 8.75 6.15 -13.97
N ASN A 341 7.81 6.94 -14.45
CA ASN A 341 7.94 7.56 -15.76
C ASN A 341 9.24 8.39 -15.84
N ILE A 342 9.92 8.36 -16.98
CA ILE A 342 11.17 9.10 -17.18
C ILE A 342 10.97 10.62 -17.06
N GLY A 343 9.75 11.12 -17.24
CA GLY A 343 9.38 12.53 -17.05
C GLY A 343 9.21 12.94 -15.58
N ASP A 344 8.96 11.99 -14.68
CA ASP A 344 8.67 12.27 -13.28
C ASP A 344 9.95 12.63 -12.51
N THR A 345 9.80 13.54 -11.54
CA THR A 345 10.87 13.82 -10.58
C THR A 345 10.77 12.82 -9.43
N PRO A 346 11.84 12.07 -9.13
CA PRO A 346 11.85 11.18 -7.98
C PRO A 346 11.56 11.94 -6.68
N PRO A 347 10.52 11.58 -5.91
CA PRO A 347 10.33 12.13 -4.59
C PRO A 347 11.51 11.74 -3.69
N LYS A 348 12.07 12.72 -2.99
CA LYS A 348 13.13 12.55 -1.99
C LYS A 348 12.61 13.00 -0.62
N PRO A 349 12.09 12.09 0.19
CA PRO A 349 11.69 12.39 1.56
C PRO A 349 12.86 12.88 2.41
N GLU A 350 12.57 13.78 3.35
CA GLU A 350 13.56 14.30 4.30
C GLU A 350 13.81 13.36 5.49
N LYS A 351 12.95 12.35 5.70
CA LYS A 351 12.97 11.43 6.86
C LYS A 351 12.56 10.00 6.47
N THR A 352 12.95 9.04 7.28
CA THR A 352 12.76 7.60 7.04
C THR A 352 11.36 7.08 7.36
N ASP A 353 10.58 7.81 8.16
CA ASP A 353 9.22 7.43 8.56
C ASP A 353 8.13 8.07 7.68
N ASP A 354 8.52 8.67 6.55
CA ASP A 354 7.57 9.23 5.59
C ASP A 354 6.67 8.10 5.03
N PRO A 355 5.33 8.20 5.15
CA PRO A 355 4.41 7.19 4.62
C PRO A 355 4.64 6.84 3.15
N PHE A 356 5.19 7.77 2.38
CA PHE A 356 5.61 7.54 1.00
C PHE A 356 6.55 6.34 0.85
N TRP A 357 7.44 6.08 1.81
CA TRP A 357 8.36 4.95 1.68
C TRP A 357 7.66 3.60 1.68
N TYR A 358 6.53 3.45 2.36
CA TYR A 358 5.80 2.18 2.48
C TYR A 358 5.20 1.70 1.16
N THR A 359 5.04 2.61 0.19
CA THR A 359 4.53 2.26 -1.15
C THR A 359 5.65 1.75 -2.07
N LEU A 360 6.91 1.85 -1.66
CA LEU A 360 8.05 1.40 -2.45
C LEU A 360 8.37 -0.07 -2.19
N VAL A 361 8.91 -0.75 -3.20
CA VAL A 361 9.43 -2.11 -3.03
C VAL A 361 10.63 -2.07 -2.09
N LYS A 362 10.52 -2.74 -0.94
CA LYS A 362 11.63 -2.92 0.01
C LYS A 362 12.36 -4.23 -0.30
N THR A 363 13.68 -4.18 -0.40
CA THR A 363 14.49 -5.40 -0.55
C THR A 363 14.55 -6.14 0.79
N GLU A 364 14.15 -7.41 0.77
CA GLU A 364 14.16 -8.28 1.94
C GLU A 364 14.80 -9.62 1.59
N PRO A 365 15.73 -10.15 2.42
CA PRO A 365 16.19 -9.58 3.69
C PRO A 365 17.10 -8.35 3.51
N SER A 366 17.40 -7.65 4.60
CA SER A 366 18.53 -6.71 4.67
C SER A 366 19.87 -7.41 4.40
N PHE A 367 20.89 -6.65 3.99
CA PHE A 367 22.26 -7.13 3.80
C PHE A 367 23.24 -6.46 4.76
N THR A 368 24.39 -7.11 4.99
CA THR A 368 25.44 -6.59 5.88
C THR A 368 26.74 -6.43 5.11
N ILE A 369 27.36 -5.25 5.26
CA ILE A 369 28.76 -5.03 4.91
C ILE A 369 29.57 -5.21 6.19
N GLU A 370 30.34 -6.28 6.26
CA GLU A 370 31.14 -6.56 7.44
C GLU A 370 32.35 -5.63 7.51
N LYS A 371 32.69 -5.25 8.74
CA LYS A 371 33.89 -4.47 9.04
C LYS A 371 35.11 -5.40 9.02
N ALA A 372 36.13 -5.06 8.25
CA ALA A 372 37.40 -5.79 8.33
C ALA A 372 37.97 -5.78 9.76
N THR A 373 38.68 -6.83 10.15
CA THR A 373 39.32 -6.91 11.46
C THR A 373 40.43 -5.87 11.59
N ASN A 374 40.48 -5.14 12.70
CA ASN A 374 41.59 -4.23 13.00
C ASN A 374 42.90 -4.99 13.05
N ILE A 375 43.97 -4.40 12.50
CA ILE A 375 45.31 -4.91 12.81
C ILE A 375 45.64 -4.57 14.27
N THR A 376 46.13 -5.54 15.01
CA THR A 376 46.65 -5.36 16.36
C THR A 376 48.06 -5.94 16.43
N PHE A 377 48.91 -5.35 17.25
CA PHE A 377 50.24 -5.86 17.54
C PHE A 377 50.69 -5.42 18.93
N GLU A 378 51.67 -6.13 19.46
CA GLU A 378 52.41 -5.75 20.66
C GLU A 378 53.85 -5.43 20.28
N ALA A 379 54.47 -4.51 21.02
CA ALA A 379 55.86 -4.19 20.85
C ALA A 379 56.55 -4.10 22.21
N GLU A 380 57.68 -4.78 22.34
CA GLU A 380 58.48 -4.76 23.55
C GLU A 380 59.97 -4.53 23.26
N ARG A 381 60.65 -4.05 24.29
CA ARG A 381 62.11 -4.01 24.29
C ARG A 381 62.64 -5.45 24.42
N PHE A 382 63.27 -5.96 23.37
CA PHE A 382 63.81 -7.31 23.33
C PHE A 382 65.22 -7.40 23.94
N SER A 383 66.08 -6.42 23.67
CA SER A 383 67.39 -6.28 24.33
C SER A 383 67.89 -4.83 24.31
N ASP A 384 68.59 -4.43 25.37
CA ASP A 384 69.30 -3.13 25.43
C ASP A 384 70.61 -3.17 24.63
N GLU A 385 71.22 -2.00 24.43
CA GLU A 385 72.59 -1.91 23.92
C GLU A 385 73.58 -2.53 24.91
N ASN A 386 74.50 -3.39 24.45
CA ASN A 386 75.49 -4.02 25.31
C ASN A 386 76.64 -3.07 25.68
N CYS A 387 76.85 -2.00 24.91
CA CYS A 387 77.85 -0.97 25.18
C CYS A 387 77.42 0.40 24.63
N VAL A 388 77.97 1.48 25.16
CA VAL A 388 77.67 2.85 24.69
C VAL A 388 77.99 2.98 23.20
N ASN A 389 77.00 3.46 22.42
CA ASN A 389 77.07 3.64 20.97
C ASN A 389 77.21 2.36 20.12
N SER A 390 77.00 1.17 20.70
CA SER A 390 77.06 -0.10 19.97
C SER A 390 75.91 -0.29 19.00
N LYS A 391 74.75 0.35 19.24
CA LYS A 391 73.52 0.25 18.43
C LYS A 391 73.08 -1.19 18.20
N ASP A 392 73.35 -2.10 19.14
CA ASP A 392 72.99 -3.52 19.04
C ASP A 392 71.70 -3.89 19.79
N GLY A 393 70.98 -2.89 20.30
CA GLY A 393 69.66 -3.06 20.90
C GLY A 393 68.61 -3.58 19.90
N LYS A 394 67.60 -4.25 20.44
CA LYS A 394 66.55 -4.93 19.65
C LYS A 394 65.16 -4.62 20.19
N ILE A 395 64.21 -4.50 19.28
CA ILE A 395 62.78 -4.37 19.56
C ILE A 395 62.08 -5.59 18.97
N ARG A 396 61.16 -6.18 19.70
CA ARG A 396 60.33 -7.27 19.21
C ARG A 396 58.92 -6.75 18.98
N VAL A 397 58.41 -6.94 17.78
CA VAL A 397 57.00 -6.72 17.44
C VAL A 397 56.37 -8.09 17.28
N PHE A 398 55.32 -8.40 18.04
CA PHE A 398 54.75 -9.75 18.12
C PHE A 398 53.23 -9.69 18.29
N ASN A 399 52.57 -10.86 18.32
CA ASN A 399 51.11 -10.98 18.37
C ASN A 399 50.40 -10.17 17.27
N VAL A 400 51.03 -10.04 16.09
CA VAL A 400 50.42 -9.33 14.97
C VAL A 400 49.25 -10.14 14.43
N SER A 401 48.06 -9.55 14.39
CA SER A 401 46.86 -10.20 13.88
C SER A 401 45.89 -9.18 13.27
N GLY A 402 44.86 -9.67 12.56
CA GLY A 402 43.85 -8.82 11.91
C GLY A 402 44.25 -8.30 10.53
N GLY A 403 43.45 -7.40 9.95
CA GLY A 403 43.53 -7.09 8.52
C GLY A 403 43.25 -8.33 7.67
N THR A 404 44.10 -8.59 6.69
CA THR A 404 44.08 -9.79 5.84
C THR A 404 44.72 -11.02 6.46
N GLY A 405 45.48 -10.86 7.55
CA GLY A 405 46.21 -11.98 8.17
C GLY A 405 47.53 -12.36 7.49
N GLU A 406 47.91 -11.69 6.39
CA GLU A 406 49.08 -12.05 5.58
C GLU A 406 49.86 -10.81 5.10
N GLY A 407 51.16 -10.99 4.86
CA GLY A 407 52.03 -9.98 4.26
C GLY A 407 52.23 -8.75 5.14
N TYR A 408 52.45 -8.94 6.44
CA TYR A 408 52.69 -7.82 7.35
C TYR A 408 54.03 -7.13 7.05
N GLU A 409 54.00 -5.80 7.15
CA GLU A 409 55.16 -4.93 7.03
C GLU A 409 55.18 -3.94 8.19
N TYR A 410 56.36 -3.52 8.62
CA TYR A 410 56.51 -2.48 9.65
C TYR A 410 57.22 -1.24 9.11
N GLU A 411 56.91 -0.11 9.74
CA GLU A 411 57.55 1.18 9.53
C GLU A 411 58.12 1.66 10.87
N LEU A 412 59.32 2.26 10.85
CA LEU A 412 59.96 2.80 12.05
C LEU A 412 60.11 4.31 11.99
N ASN A 413 59.79 4.98 13.09
CA ASN A 413 60.05 6.41 13.30
C ASN A 413 59.49 7.31 12.20
N GLU A 414 58.30 6.99 11.70
CA GLU A 414 57.65 7.79 10.65
C GLU A 414 58.43 7.80 9.32
N SER A 415 59.22 6.75 9.03
CA SER A 415 59.88 6.56 7.74
C SER A 415 58.88 6.33 6.61
N THR A 416 59.31 6.50 5.36
CA THR A 416 58.50 6.11 4.19
C THR A 416 58.78 4.68 3.74
N ASP A 417 59.84 4.06 4.26
CA ASP A 417 60.23 2.69 3.97
C ASP A 417 59.43 1.70 4.83
N TRP A 418 58.76 0.77 4.16
CA TRP A 418 58.04 -0.34 4.77
C TRP A 418 58.85 -1.62 4.60
N ILE A 419 59.14 -2.28 5.72
CA ILE A 419 59.99 -3.47 5.76
C ILE A 419 59.08 -4.68 6.02
N PRO A 420 59.05 -5.66 5.10
CA PRO A 420 58.33 -6.91 5.34
C PRO A 420 58.80 -7.60 6.61
N PHE A 421 57.87 -8.21 7.33
CA PHE A 421 58.20 -9.25 8.30
C PHE A 421 58.94 -10.35 7.54
N ASP A 422 59.93 -10.99 8.17
CA ASP A 422 60.95 -11.83 7.51
C ASP A 422 60.40 -12.57 6.26
N PRO A 423 60.92 -12.29 5.05
CA PRO A 423 60.37 -12.79 3.80
C PRO A 423 60.41 -14.32 3.67
N SER A 424 61.16 -15.01 4.54
CA SER A 424 61.18 -16.48 4.60
C SER A 424 59.92 -17.08 5.24
N ASN A 425 59.07 -16.28 5.89
CA ASN A 425 57.90 -16.76 6.62
C ASN A 425 56.67 -15.88 6.35
N ILE A 426 55.92 -16.21 5.29
CA ILE A 426 54.71 -15.49 4.82
C ILE A 426 53.61 -15.33 5.90
N LYS A 427 53.68 -16.11 6.99
CA LYS A 427 52.76 -16.07 8.14
C LYS A 427 53.40 -15.53 9.43
N ALA A 428 54.55 -14.87 9.35
CA ALA A 428 55.20 -14.32 10.53
C ALA A 428 54.32 -13.21 11.16
N ASN A 429 53.74 -13.53 12.31
CA ASN A 429 53.05 -12.59 13.20
C ASN A 429 54.01 -11.91 14.19
N GLU A 430 55.32 -11.97 13.90
CA GLU A 430 56.39 -11.47 14.75
C GLU A 430 57.61 -11.05 13.91
N VAL A 431 58.30 -10.00 14.34
CA VAL A 431 59.61 -9.58 13.81
C VAL A 431 60.50 -9.03 14.92
N ILE A 432 61.80 -9.36 14.84
CA ILE A 432 62.84 -8.77 15.70
C ILE A 432 63.60 -7.72 14.90
N ILE A 433 63.47 -6.47 15.33
CA ILE A 433 64.07 -5.30 14.72
C ILE A 433 65.39 -5.00 15.44
N GLY A 434 66.52 -5.37 14.83
CA GLY A 434 67.86 -5.08 15.36
C GLY A 434 68.42 -3.72 14.96
N GLY A 435 69.64 -3.43 15.44
CA GLY A 435 70.40 -2.24 15.06
C GLY A 435 69.96 -0.95 15.76
N ARG A 436 69.35 -1.05 16.95
CA ARG A 436 68.73 0.09 17.65
C ARG A 436 69.62 0.62 18.75
N GLY A 437 69.82 1.95 18.75
CA GLY A 437 70.44 2.65 19.87
C GLY A 437 69.44 3.05 20.94
N LYS A 438 69.90 3.59 22.08
CA LYS A 438 69.03 4.19 23.10
C LYS A 438 68.09 5.25 22.49
N GLY A 439 66.79 5.12 22.73
CA GLY A 439 65.80 6.11 22.31
C GLY A 439 64.36 5.59 22.36
N THR A 440 63.42 6.47 22.02
CA THR A 440 62.01 6.14 21.81
C THR A 440 61.78 5.85 20.34
N TYR A 441 61.11 4.73 20.04
CA TYR A 441 60.79 4.32 18.68
C TYR A 441 59.28 4.32 18.47
N LYS A 442 58.84 4.81 17.32
CA LYS A 442 57.46 4.68 16.85
C LYS A 442 57.39 3.55 15.84
N ILE A 443 56.44 2.64 16.00
CA ILE A 443 56.27 1.48 15.12
C ILE A 443 54.88 1.59 14.52
N LYS A 444 54.76 1.39 13.21
CA LYS A 444 53.47 1.13 12.57
C LYS A 444 53.54 -0.23 11.91
N VAL A 445 52.42 -0.92 11.85
CA VAL A 445 52.29 -2.20 11.15
C VAL A 445 51.19 -2.07 10.12
N ARG A 446 51.40 -2.63 8.94
CA ARG A 446 50.35 -2.76 7.91
C ARG A 446 50.34 -4.16 7.33
N ASP A 447 49.24 -4.54 6.69
CA ASP A 447 49.10 -5.82 5.99
C ASP A 447 49.26 -5.70 4.47
N SER A 448 49.05 -6.81 3.76
CA SER A 448 49.10 -6.87 2.29
C SER A 448 48.13 -5.93 1.56
N LYS A 449 47.00 -5.56 2.19
CA LYS A 449 46.02 -4.58 1.66
C LYS A 449 46.30 -3.15 2.12
N LYS A 450 47.44 -2.92 2.78
CA LYS A 450 47.87 -1.61 3.32
C LYS A 450 46.91 -1.07 4.38
N CYS A 451 46.15 -1.95 5.05
CA CYS A 451 45.44 -1.60 6.27
C CYS A 451 46.47 -1.38 7.36
N LEU A 452 46.31 -0.34 8.18
CA LEU A 452 47.37 0.15 9.05
C LEU A 452 46.94 0.19 10.53
N ALA A 453 47.86 -0.21 11.41
CA ALA A 453 47.84 0.01 12.85
C ALA A 453 49.05 0.85 13.26
N LYS A 454 48.88 1.67 14.30
CA LYS A 454 49.93 2.56 14.85
C LYS A 454 50.11 2.33 16.32
#